data_AF-A0A7S3NBE1-F1
#
_entry.id   AF-A0A7S3NBE1-F1
#
_cell.length_a   1.000
_cell.length_b   1.000
_cell.length_c   1.000
_cell.angle_alpha   90.00
_cell.angle_beta   90.00
_cell.angle_gamma   90.00
#
_symmetry.space_group_name_H-M   'P 1'
#
loop_
_entity.id
_entity.type
_entity.pdbx_description
1 polymer ?
#
loop_
_entity_poly.entity_id
_entity_poly.type
_entity_poly.pdbx_seq_one_letter_code
_entity_poly.pdbx_strand_id
1 'polypeptide(L)'
;QTRKEKDIFDSFVLLNEYLKVLKLAKSMLLESGDQSRLNVNKVSVNDSFNDNRGAEQAALLGQDIIKVTNLIGTINMNEKERFKKLVFRATRGNALTHFKDFDKPVVDYFGNSTMKSVYVIIFPDGAAIREKLTRLCDSFLGEKYDIPAGNIDEKMTEIKAKIAETKQIVNVTRDEVKKYLASINQLEDSNVSVIEVYKWFIRKEKVLYTSLNKLKSGEKLLVGLFWLPNSKSEELNKKMLDIKEDRNISGPQIWKRENHNIPPPSYFRLNEFTTVFQEITNTYGVPGYKEVNPSVFGIVTFPFLFGVMFGDVGHGFLLFLFGAFLCLTAEQLRETSLGGLTQARYIVLLMGFFATFNGLCYNDFMSIPIEVGTCYDISESPTKIETSL
;
A
#
# COMPACT_ATOMS: atom_id res chain seq x y z
N GLN A 1 -14.61 15.14 16.18
CA GLN A 1 -13.25 15.71 16.40
C GLN A 1 -12.38 15.54 15.16
N THR A 2 -12.27 14.34 14.59
CA THR A 2 -11.51 14.07 13.35
C THR A 2 -11.83 14.98 12.16
N ARG A 3 -13.11 15.32 11.92
CA ARG A 3 -13.48 16.28 10.86
C ARG A 3 -12.88 17.68 11.08
N LYS A 4 -12.90 18.17 12.33
CA LYS A 4 -12.30 19.47 12.67
C LYS A 4 -10.78 19.44 12.51
N GLU A 5 -10.13 18.34 12.90
CA GLU A 5 -8.69 18.16 12.69
C GLU A 5 -8.32 18.20 11.21
N LYS A 6 -9.12 17.53 10.36
CA LYS A 6 -8.96 17.59 8.91
C LYS A 6 -9.07 19.03 8.40
N ASP A 7 -10.12 19.76 8.76
CA ASP A 7 -10.34 21.13 8.29
C ASP A 7 -9.16 22.07 8.67
N ILE A 8 -8.61 21.90 9.88
CA ILE A 8 -7.43 22.67 10.35
C ILE A 8 -6.17 22.26 9.56
N PHE A 9 -5.99 20.98 9.28
CA PHE A 9 -4.85 20.49 8.48
C PHE A 9 -4.92 20.98 7.03
N ASP A 10 -6.10 20.94 6.41
CA ASP A 10 -6.31 21.44 5.05
C ASP A 10 -6.02 22.96 4.99
N SER A 11 -6.43 23.72 6.02
CA SER A 11 -6.08 25.13 6.17
C SER A 11 -4.56 25.36 6.29
N PHE A 12 -3.85 24.51 7.06
CA PHE A 12 -2.39 24.56 7.16
C PHE A 12 -1.69 24.29 5.82
N VAL A 13 -2.21 23.35 5.03
CA VAL A 13 -1.70 23.06 3.67
C VAL A 13 -1.88 24.28 2.77
N LEU A 14 -3.08 24.87 2.76
CA LEU A 14 -3.39 26.05 1.95
C LEU A 14 -2.52 27.27 2.31
N LEU A 15 -2.25 27.49 3.60
CA LEU A 15 -1.34 28.55 4.05
C LEU A 15 0.11 28.32 3.58
N ASN A 16 0.58 27.07 3.57
CA ASN A 16 1.92 26.74 3.05
C ASN A 16 2.02 26.89 1.53
N GLU A 17 0.96 26.55 0.80
CA GLU A 17 0.86 26.85 -0.63
C GLU A 17 0.93 28.36 -0.87
N TYR A 18 0.14 29.15 -0.13
CA TYR A 18 0.15 30.61 -0.25
C TYR A 18 1.53 31.21 0.07
N LEU A 19 2.24 30.70 1.07
CA LEU A 19 3.60 31.14 1.38
C LEU A 19 4.58 30.89 0.22
N LYS A 20 4.49 29.74 -0.45
CA LYS A 20 5.33 29.42 -1.62
C LYS A 20 4.99 30.29 -2.81
N VAL A 21 3.70 30.56 -3.01
CA VAL A 21 3.19 31.49 -4.02
C VAL A 21 3.79 32.88 -3.83
N LEU A 22 3.78 33.42 -2.61
CA LEU A 22 4.35 34.73 -2.32
C LEU A 22 5.88 34.78 -2.50
N LYS A 23 6.59 33.71 -2.14
CA LYS A 23 8.04 33.61 -2.41
C LYS A 23 8.36 33.66 -3.90
N LEU A 24 7.55 33.01 -4.73
CA LEU A 24 7.69 33.07 -6.18
C LEU A 24 7.39 34.47 -6.73
N ALA A 25 6.32 35.10 -6.27
CA ALA A 25 5.99 36.47 -6.64
C ALA A 25 7.14 37.43 -6.29
N LYS A 26 7.75 37.28 -5.11
CA LYS A 26 8.93 38.06 -4.70
C LYS A 26 10.15 37.81 -5.59
N SER A 27 10.47 36.56 -5.95
CA SER A 27 11.62 36.29 -6.84
C SER A 27 11.43 36.91 -8.22
N MET A 28 10.21 36.90 -8.76
CA MET A 28 9.91 37.54 -10.05
C MET A 28 10.01 39.06 -10.00
N LEU A 29 9.59 39.68 -8.90
CA LEU A 29 9.73 41.12 -8.69
C LEU A 29 11.19 41.56 -8.57
N LEU A 30 12.05 40.71 -8.01
CA LEU A 30 13.50 40.97 -7.91
C LEU A 30 14.21 40.80 -9.26
N GLU A 31 13.83 39.81 -10.06
CA GLU A 31 14.40 39.57 -11.41
C GLU A 31 13.99 40.64 -12.44
N SER A 32 12.86 41.32 -12.23
CA SER A 32 12.35 42.35 -13.15
C SER A 32 12.89 43.76 -12.91
N GLY A 33 13.75 43.98 -11.90
CA GLY A 33 14.54 45.20 -11.73
C GLY A 33 13.78 46.52 -11.52
N ASP A 34 12.45 46.51 -11.48
CA ASP A 34 11.66 47.74 -11.54
C ASP A 34 10.47 47.67 -10.56
N GLN A 35 10.67 48.17 -9.33
CA GLN A 35 9.63 48.28 -8.30
C GLN A 35 8.46 49.20 -8.70
N SER A 36 8.57 49.90 -9.82
CA SER A 36 7.63 50.93 -10.26
C SER A 36 6.54 50.43 -11.23
N ARG A 37 6.71 49.26 -11.88
CA ARG A 37 5.79 48.80 -12.95
C ARG A 37 4.59 47.97 -12.50
N LEU A 38 4.48 47.66 -11.21
CA LEU A 38 3.30 46.99 -10.63
C LEU A 38 2.56 47.85 -9.60
N ASN A 39 3.03 49.06 -9.31
CA ASN A 39 2.31 50.04 -8.51
C ASN A 39 1.31 50.80 -9.38
N VAL A 40 0.17 50.19 -9.69
CA VAL A 40 -1.02 50.96 -10.06
C VAL A 40 -1.64 51.48 -8.77
N ASN A 41 -1.13 52.61 -8.29
CA ASN A 41 -1.94 53.71 -7.78
C ASN A 41 -1.09 54.98 -7.61
N LYS A 42 -1.31 55.89 -8.57
CA LYS A 42 -0.87 57.30 -8.65
C LYS A 42 0.64 57.57 -8.70
N VAL A 43 1.10 57.97 -9.88
CA VAL A 43 2.14 59.00 -10.00
C VAL A 43 1.56 60.12 -10.86
N SER A 44 1.18 61.21 -10.20
CA SER A 44 0.89 62.50 -10.82
C SER A 44 2.13 63.36 -10.64
N VAL A 45 2.72 63.83 -11.73
CA VAL A 45 3.70 64.92 -11.71
C VAL A 45 3.18 65.98 -12.67
N ASN A 46 2.75 67.10 -12.09
CA ASN A 46 2.45 68.31 -12.82
C ASN A 46 3.61 69.30 -12.63
N ASP A 47 3.74 70.14 -13.66
CA ASP A 47 4.29 71.49 -13.69
C ASP A 47 5.80 71.67 -13.92
N SER A 48 6.08 72.06 -15.17
CA SER A 48 6.58 73.38 -15.60
C SER A 48 7.82 73.28 -16.50
N PHE A 49 7.67 73.65 -17.77
CA PHE A 49 8.32 74.81 -18.40
C PHE A 49 8.00 74.86 -19.90
N ASN A 50 7.55 76.04 -20.34
CA ASN A 50 7.34 76.53 -21.70
C ASN A 50 8.36 76.02 -22.73
N ASP A 51 7.90 75.55 -23.90
CA ASP A 51 8.15 76.32 -25.12
C ASP A 51 7.18 75.95 -26.27
N ASN A 52 6.61 77.00 -26.87
CA ASN A 52 5.74 76.93 -28.03
C ASN A 52 6.60 76.82 -29.29
N ARG A 53 6.64 75.64 -29.93
CA ARG A 53 6.79 75.43 -31.39
C ARG A 53 6.95 73.94 -31.68
N GLY A 54 5.99 73.35 -32.42
CA GLY A 54 6.09 71.97 -32.91
C GLY A 54 4.85 71.10 -32.70
N ALA A 55 3.66 71.69 -32.63
CA ALA A 55 2.40 70.94 -32.65
C ALA A 55 2.08 70.45 -34.07
N GLU A 56 2.85 69.50 -34.60
CA GLU A 56 2.44 68.67 -35.75
C GLU A 56 3.30 67.42 -36.01
N GLN A 57 4.37 67.17 -35.23
CA GLN A 57 5.25 66.00 -35.44
C GLN A 57 5.34 65.02 -34.27
N ALA A 58 4.57 65.21 -33.20
CA ALA A 58 4.53 64.31 -32.04
C ALA A 58 3.30 63.38 -32.00
N ALA A 59 2.58 63.20 -33.12
CA ALA A 59 1.42 62.30 -33.20
C ALA A 59 1.76 60.84 -33.60
N LEU A 60 3.05 60.49 -33.74
CA LEU A 60 3.50 59.18 -34.25
C LEU A 60 4.24 58.31 -33.23
N LEU A 61 4.41 58.76 -31.98
CA LEU A 61 4.96 57.95 -30.89
C LEU A 61 4.03 58.03 -29.68
N GLY A 62 2.89 57.36 -29.78
CA GLY A 62 2.06 57.04 -28.62
C GLY A 62 2.80 56.05 -27.72
N GLN A 63 3.43 56.54 -26.65
CA GLN A 63 3.80 55.71 -25.51
C GLN A 63 2.53 55.40 -24.71
N ASP A 64 1.78 54.39 -25.16
CA ASP A 64 0.72 53.80 -24.35
C ASP A 64 1.35 53.08 -23.16
N ILE A 65 1.15 53.62 -21.96
CA ILE A 65 1.48 52.94 -20.71
C ILE A 65 0.51 51.76 -20.56
N ILE A 66 0.94 50.57 -20.98
CA ILE A 66 0.16 49.34 -20.85
C ILE A 66 0.04 49.02 -19.35
N LYS A 67 -1.18 49.16 -18.79
CA LYS A 67 -1.49 48.63 -17.47
C LYS A 67 -1.45 47.10 -17.55
N VAL A 68 -0.74 46.46 -16.63
CA VAL A 68 -0.55 45.01 -16.60
C VAL A 68 -1.22 44.45 -15.35
N THR A 69 -1.98 43.36 -15.52
CA THR A 69 -2.63 42.63 -14.44
C THR A 69 -2.01 41.25 -14.29
N ASN A 70 -1.91 40.76 -13.05
CA ASN A 70 -1.35 39.46 -12.73
C ASN A 70 -2.42 38.53 -12.14
N LEU A 71 -2.37 37.25 -12.48
CA LEU A 71 -3.16 36.18 -11.88
C LEU A 71 -2.23 35.06 -11.41
N ILE A 72 -2.41 34.60 -10.18
CA ILE A 72 -1.54 33.59 -9.57
C ILE A 72 -2.37 32.47 -8.97
N GLY A 73 -1.88 31.24 -9.11
CA GLY A 73 -2.50 30.08 -8.50
C GLY A 73 -1.60 28.86 -8.44
N THR A 74 -2.13 27.77 -7.91
CA THR A 74 -1.50 26.45 -7.91
C THR A 74 -2.17 25.54 -8.93
N ILE A 75 -1.43 24.62 -9.53
CA ILE A 75 -1.94 23.62 -10.48
C ILE A 75 -1.22 22.29 -10.26
N ASN A 76 -1.86 21.17 -10.64
CA ASN A 76 -1.19 19.88 -10.68
C ASN A 76 -0.08 19.88 -11.75
N MET A 77 1.07 19.30 -11.44
CA MET A 77 2.22 19.20 -12.35
C MET A 77 1.86 18.53 -13.68
N ASN A 78 0.99 17.52 -13.66
CA ASN A 78 0.57 16.79 -14.86
C ASN A 78 -0.22 17.67 -15.86
N GLU A 79 -0.89 18.72 -15.38
CA GLU A 79 -1.75 19.58 -16.20
C GLU A 79 -1.04 20.85 -16.68
N LYS A 80 0.20 21.07 -16.22
CA LYS A 80 1.04 22.25 -16.52
C LYS A 80 1.14 22.55 -18.02
N GLU A 81 1.43 21.54 -18.84
CA GLU A 81 1.58 21.74 -20.29
C GLU A 81 0.25 22.06 -20.99
N ARG A 82 -0.82 21.37 -20.59
CA ARG A 82 -2.16 21.59 -21.13
C ARG A 82 -2.64 23.00 -20.82
N PHE A 83 -2.42 23.43 -19.58
CA PHE A 83 -2.75 24.77 -19.11
C PHE A 83 -1.97 25.84 -19.89
N LYS A 84 -0.64 25.69 -20.04
CA LYS A 84 0.19 26.62 -20.84
C LYS A 84 -0.33 26.79 -22.27
N LYS A 85 -0.69 25.68 -22.94
CA LYS A 85 -1.23 25.70 -24.31
C LYS A 85 -2.59 26.41 -24.38
N LEU A 86 -3.47 26.20 -23.40
CA LEU A 86 -4.79 26.86 -23.37
C LEU A 86 -4.70 28.35 -23.08
N VAL A 87 -3.84 28.76 -22.14
CA VAL A 87 -3.60 30.18 -21.86
C VAL A 87 -3.07 30.88 -23.12
N PHE A 88 -2.07 30.30 -23.80
CA PHE A 88 -1.52 30.85 -25.04
C PHE A 88 -2.59 31.01 -26.14
N ARG A 89 -3.45 29.99 -26.33
CA ARG A 89 -4.55 30.03 -27.31
C ARG A 89 -5.61 31.07 -26.96
N ALA A 90 -5.97 31.19 -25.69
CA ALA A 90 -6.99 32.13 -25.22
C ALA A 90 -6.54 33.59 -25.36
N THR A 91 -5.26 33.87 -25.12
CA THR A 91 -4.69 35.23 -25.17
C THR A 91 -3.99 35.55 -26.49
N ARG A 92 -4.01 34.62 -27.46
CA ARG A 92 -3.31 34.73 -28.76
C ARG A 92 -1.83 35.08 -28.62
N GLY A 93 -1.19 34.60 -27.57
CA GLY A 93 0.22 34.87 -27.26
C GLY A 93 0.50 36.16 -26.48
N ASN A 94 -0.51 36.93 -26.10
CA ASN A 94 -0.33 38.20 -25.39
C ASN A 94 -0.16 38.07 -23.87
N ALA A 95 -0.14 36.84 -23.32
CA ALA A 95 0.08 36.61 -21.90
C ALA A 95 1.39 35.87 -21.64
N LEU A 96 2.17 36.39 -20.70
CA LEU A 96 3.38 35.75 -20.22
C LEU A 96 3.00 34.79 -19.09
N THR A 97 3.45 33.53 -19.19
CA THR A 97 3.19 32.49 -18.19
C THR A 97 4.51 32.00 -17.61
N HIS A 98 4.58 31.94 -16.29
CA HIS A 98 5.74 31.44 -15.59
C HIS A 98 5.31 30.39 -14.56
N PHE A 99 6.03 29.28 -14.50
CA PHE A 99 5.72 28.17 -13.60
C PHE A 99 6.91 27.84 -12.72
N LYS A 100 6.67 27.52 -11.45
CA LYS A 100 7.69 26.96 -10.55
C LYS A 100 7.12 25.73 -9.85
N ASP A 101 7.86 24.64 -9.94
CA ASP A 101 7.45 23.36 -9.37
C ASP A 101 7.76 23.32 -7.87
N PHE A 102 6.97 22.56 -7.10
CA PHE A 102 7.23 22.38 -5.68
C PHE A 102 8.34 21.35 -5.46
N ASP A 103 9.34 21.66 -4.61
CA ASP A 103 10.43 20.72 -4.28
C ASP A 103 9.96 19.45 -3.56
N LYS A 104 8.81 19.52 -2.90
CA LYS A 104 8.20 18.43 -2.15
C LYS A 104 6.73 18.30 -2.53
N PRO A 105 6.21 17.07 -2.65
CA PRO A 105 4.79 16.87 -2.89
C PRO A 105 3.97 17.41 -1.73
N VAL A 106 2.79 17.91 -2.05
CA VAL A 106 1.79 18.31 -1.07
C VAL A 106 1.05 17.05 -0.63
N VAL A 107 1.01 16.80 0.67
CA VAL A 107 0.38 15.62 1.25
C VAL A 107 -0.93 16.04 1.90
N ASP A 108 -2.03 15.41 1.47
CA ASP A 108 -3.35 15.61 2.06
C ASP A 108 -3.45 14.94 3.44
N TYR A 109 -4.50 15.26 4.23
CA TYR A 109 -4.73 14.64 5.55
C TYR A 109 -4.74 13.09 5.52
N PHE A 110 -5.15 12.49 4.40
CA PHE A 110 -5.19 11.03 4.21
C PHE A 110 -3.87 10.40 3.74
N GLY A 111 -2.82 11.19 3.51
CA GLY A 111 -1.52 10.70 3.05
C GLY A 111 -1.36 10.62 1.53
N ASN A 112 -2.34 11.11 0.76
CA ASN A 112 -2.23 11.20 -0.69
C ASN A 112 -1.23 12.30 -1.07
N SER A 113 -0.27 11.94 -1.90
CA SER A 113 0.84 12.80 -2.32
C SER A 113 0.57 13.35 -3.71
N THR A 114 0.43 14.68 -3.83
CA THR A 114 0.22 15.36 -5.12
C THR A 114 1.37 16.32 -5.42
N MET A 115 1.94 16.20 -6.62
CA MET A 115 2.93 17.15 -7.12
C MET A 115 2.20 18.37 -7.71
N LYS A 116 2.36 19.51 -7.05
CA LYS A 116 1.80 20.79 -7.49
C LYS A 116 2.89 21.70 -8.04
N SER A 117 2.49 22.65 -8.86
CA SER A 117 3.31 23.74 -9.41
C SER A 117 2.58 25.06 -9.20
N VAL A 118 3.30 26.12 -8.88
CA VAL A 118 2.76 27.49 -8.87
C VAL A 118 2.84 28.06 -10.27
N TYR A 119 1.81 28.78 -10.69
CA TYR A 119 1.81 29.53 -11.95
C TYR A 119 1.55 31.02 -11.69
N VAL A 120 2.18 31.86 -12.52
CA VAL A 120 1.96 33.31 -12.59
C VAL A 120 1.65 33.66 -14.04
N ILE A 121 0.51 34.31 -14.27
CA ILE A 121 0.09 34.80 -15.59
C ILE A 121 0.08 36.32 -15.54
N ILE A 122 0.84 36.94 -16.43
CA ILE A 122 0.95 38.38 -16.59
C ILE A 122 0.30 38.72 -17.94
N PHE A 123 -0.70 39.60 -17.95
CA PHE A 123 -1.44 39.96 -19.16
C PHE A 123 -1.84 41.46 -19.18
N PRO A 124 -2.02 42.05 -20.37
CA PRO A 124 -2.49 43.43 -20.51
C PRO A 124 -3.88 43.62 -19.90
N ASP A 125 -4.12 44.75 -19.25
CA ASP A 125 -5.38 45.06 -18.58
C ASP A 125 -6.55 45.09 -19.58
N GLY A 126 -7.48 44.16 -19.39
CA GLY A 126 -8.63 43.95 -20.26
C GLY A 126 -9.65 43.04 -19.61
N ALA A 127 -10.85 43.57 -19.33
CA ALA A 127 -11.90 42.87 -18.59
C ALA A 127 -12.29 41.52 -19.23
N ALA A 128 -12.39 41.48 -20.56
CA ALA A 128 -12.74 40.26 -21.31
C ALA A 128 -11.65 39.17 -21.26
N ILE A 129 -10.37 39.55 -21.19
CA ILE A 129 -9.24 38.62 -21.06
C ILE A 129 -9.19 38.08 -19.63
N ARG A 130 -9.36 38.96 -18.64
CA ARG A 130 -9.40 38.59 -17.22
C ARG A 130 -10.48 37.55 -16.95
N GLU A 131 -11.71 37.77 -17.40
CA GLU A 131 -12.83 36.85 -17.15
C GLU A 131 -12.60 35.47 -17.82
N LYS A 132 -12.04 35.45 -19.03
CA LYS A 132 -11.67 34.20 -19.73
C LYS A 132 -10.55 33.45 -18.98
N LEU A 133 -9.51 34.16 -18.54
CA LEU A 133 -8.41 33.56 -17.79
C LEU A 133 -8.86 33.07 -16.40
N THR A 134 -9.73 33.79 -15.71
CA THR A 134 -10.31 33.35 -14.44
C THR A 134 -11.12 32.08 -14.63
N ARG A 135 -12.01 32.01 -15.63
CA ARG A 135 -12.77 30.79 -15.95
C ARG A 135 -11.87 29.61 -16.34
N LEU A 136 -10.80 29.89 -17.08
CA LEU A 136 -9.80 28.87 -17.42
C LEU A 136 -9.11 28.38 -16.16
N CYS A 137 -8.67 29.27 -15.27
CA CYS A 137 -8.07 28.87 -13.99
C CYS A 137 -9.04 28.07 -13.11
N ASP A 138 -10.33 28.41 -13.08
CA ASP A 138 -11.34 27.67 -12.32
C ASP A 138 -11.60 26.26 -12.88
N SER A 139 -11.34 26.05 -14.18
CA SER A 139 -11.53 24.73 -14.81
C SER A 139 -10.42 23.73 -14.48
N PHE A 140 -9.26 24.21 -14.05
CA PHE A 140 -8.18 23.39 -13.52
C PHE A 140 -8.29 23.47 -11.99
N LEU A 141 -8.34 22.33 -11.29
CA LEU A 141 -8.62 22.19 -9.85
C LEU A 141 -7.52 22.83 -8.96
N GLY A 142 -7.31 24.13 -9.12
CA GLY A 142 -6.21 24.92 -8.58
C GLY A 142 -6.72 26.09 -7.76
N GLU A 143 -6.02 26.39 -6.67
CA GLU A 143 -6.38 27.50 -5.80
C GLU A 143 -5.82 28.81 -6.35
N LYS A 144 -6.65 29.84 -6.36
CA LYS A 144 -6.28 31.19 -6.80
C LYS A 144 -5.88 32.02 -5.59
N TYR A 145 -4.80 32.77 -5.71
CA TYR A 145 -4.29 33.62 -4.64
C TYR A 145 -4.13 35.05 -5.12
N ASP A 146 -4.73 35.99 -4.39
CA ASP A 146 -4.55 37.41 -4.65
C ASP A 146 -3.25 37.92 -4.02
N ILE A 147 -2.42 38.59 -4.82
CA ILE A 147 -1.29 39.37 -4.30
C ILE A 147 -1.82 40.74 -3.90
N PRO A 148 -1.59 41.20 -2.65
CA PRO A 148 -1.83 42.61 -2.32
C PRO A 148 -0.91 43.55 -3.11
N ALA A 149 -1.40 44.73 -3.47
CA ALA A 149 -0.62 45.81 -4.06
C ALA A 149 0.26 46.56 -3.04
N GLY A 150 0.97 45.85 -2.16
CA GLY A 150 1.76 46.44 -1.06
C GLY A 150 2.94 45.58 -0.61
N ASN A 151 3.51 45.89 0.56
CA ASN A 151 4.73 45.27 1.10
C ASN A 151 4.57 43.75 1.30
N ILE A 152 5.01 42.96 0.32
CA ILE A 152 4.91 41.49 0.30
C ILE A 152 5.58 40.87 1.53
N ASP A 153 6.61 41.54 2.07
CA ASP A 153 7.34 41.08 3.24
C ASP A 153 6.49 41.10 4.51
N GLU A 154 5.63 42.10 4.71
CA GLU A 154 4.70 42.15 5.85
C GLU A 154 3.70 41.00 5.80
N LYS A 155 3.04 40.78 4.66
CA LYS A 155 2.13 39.62 4.49
C LYS A 155 2.86 38.29 4.63
N MET A 156 4.10 38.19 4.16
CA MET A 156 4.89 36.97 4.34
C MET A 156 5.19 36.70 5.81
N THR A 157 5.46 37.74 6.61
CA THR A 157 5.62 37.59 8.07
C THR A 157 4.31 37.21 8.76
N GLU A 158 3.18 37.81 8.37
CA GLU A 158 1.85 37.48 8.89
C GLU A 158 1.48 36.01 8.63
N ILE A 159 1.67 35.55 7.39
CA ILE A 159 1.35 34.17 7.00
C ILE A 159 2.28 33.17 7.70
N LYS A 160 3.56 33.51 7.86
CA LYS A 160 4.49 32.68 8.64
C LYS A 160 4.04 32.54 10.10
N ALA A 161 3.57 33.63 10.71
CA ALA A 161 3.01 33.60 12.06
C ALA A 161 1.76 32.71 12.13
N LYS A 162 0.82 32.87 11.19
CA LYS A 162 -0.38 32.02 11.06
C LYS A 162 -0.04 30.54 10.86
N ILE A 163 0.96 30.23 10.04
CA ILE A 163 1.43 28.84 9.84
C ILE A 163 1.96 28.25 11.14
N ALA A 164 2.73 29.01 11.91
CA ALA A 164 3.27 28.55 13.20
C ALA A 164 2.13 28.29 14.21
N GLU A 165 1.16 29.19 14.29
CA GLU A 165 -0.02 29.05 15.15
C GLU A 165 -0.87 27.83 14.76
N THR A 166 -1.25 27.70 13.48
CA THR A 166 -2.03 26.56 12.99
C THR A 166 -1.30 25.24 13.22
N LYS A 167 0.03 25.21 13.03
CA LYS A 167 0.84 24.01 13.29
C LYS A 167 0.79 23.61 14.77
N GLN A 168 0.81 24.57 15.69
CA GLN A 168 0.68 24.30 17.12
C GLN A 168 -0.71 23.73 17.44
N ILE A 169 -1.76 24.31 16.88
CA ILE A 169 -3.15 23.83 17.07
C ILE A 169 -3.31 22.39 16.55
N VAL A 170 -2.76 22.06 15.37
CA VAL A 170 -2.79 20.70 14.82
C VAL A 170 -2.11 19.71 15.77
N ASN A 171 -0.93 20.05 16.30
CA ASN A 171 -0.20 19.18 17.20
C ASN A 171 -0.98 18.93 18.51
N VAL A 172 -1.53 19.98 19.12
CA VAL A 172 -2.35 19.86 20.34
C VAL A 172 -3.58 19.00 20.09
N THR A 173 -4.31 19.25 19.00
CA THR A 173 -5.51 18.47 18.64
C THR A 173 -5.16 17.00 18.42
N ARG A 174 -4.03 16.72 17.75
CA ARG A 174 -3.56 15.35 17.50
C ARG A 174 -3.21 14.64 18.80
N ASP A 175 -2.60 15.34 19.75
CA ASP A 175 -2.25 14.77 21.05
C ASP A 175 -3.48 14.53 21.93
N GLU A 176 -4.50 15.39 21.86
CA GLU A 176 -5.80 15.14 22.49
C GLU A 176 -6.49 13.89 21.91
N VAL A 177 -6.53 13.75 20.58
CA VAL A 177 -7.10 12.56 19.93
C VAL A 177 -6.33 11.31 20.34
N LYS A 178 -5.00 11.34 20.38
CA LYS A 178 -4.19 10.21 20.87
C LYS A 178 -4.50 9.85 22.31
N LYS A 179 -4.63 10.84 23.20
CA LYS A 179 -4.98 10.61 24.62
C LYS A 179 -6.37 9.99 24.74
N TYR A 180 -7.34 10.48 23.98
CA TYR A 180 -8.70 9.94 23.94
C TYR A 180 -8.72 8.48 23.42
N LEU A 181 -7.96 8.20 22.35
CA LEU A 181 -7.82 6.83 21.84
C LEU A 181 -7.11 5.91 22.84
N ALA A 182 -6.09 6.42 23.55
CA ALA A 182 -5.41 5.68 24.60
C ALA A 182 -6.34 5.37 25.78
N SER A 183 -7.19 6.31 26.20
CA SER A 183 -8.17 6.07 27.28
C SER A 183 -9.22 5.03 26.91
N ILE A 184 -9.61 4.94 25.63
CA ILE A 184 -10.53 3.89 25.15
C ILE A 184 -9.83 2.53 25.07
N ASN A 185 -8.53 2.52 24.78
CA ASN A 185 -7.79 1.29 24.52
C ASN A 185 -7.28 0.60 25.80
N GLN A 186 -7.34 1.26 26.95
CA GLN A 186 -6.90 0.69 28.23
C GLN A 186 -7.97 -0.23 28.82
N LEU A 187 -7.60 -1.48 29.04
CA LEU A 187 -8.26 -2.39 29.99
C LEU A 187 -7.43 -2.36 31.27
N GLU A 188 -8.09 -2.12 32.41
CA GLU A 188 -7.47 -2.31 33.72
C GLU A 188 -6.92 -3.76 33.77
N ASP A 189 -5.62 -3.89 34.00
CA ASP A 189 -4.90 -5.16 34.24
C ASP A 189 -4.55 -6.08 33.04
N SER A 190 -4.53 -5.61 31.79
CA SER A 190 -4.03 -6.44 30.67
C SER A 190 -3.33 -5.67 29.55
N ASN A 191 -2.25 -6.24 29.01
CA ASN A 191 -1.55 -5.75 27.80
C ASN A 191 -2.37 -5.89 26.50
N VAL A 192 -3.67 -6.17 26.59
CA VAL A 192 -4.54 -6.44 25.45
C VAL A 192 -5.39 -5.22 25.15
N SER A 193 -5.33 -4.75 23.91
CA SER A 193 -6.19 -3.68 23.41
C SER A 193 -7.68 -4.03 23.53
N VAL A 194 -8.48 -3.16 24.15
CA VAL A 194 -9.95 -3.23 24.22
C VAL A 194 -10.57 -3.44 22.83
N ILE A 195 -10.02 -2.76 21.82
CA ILE A 195 -10.49 -2.85 20.44
C ILE A 195 -10.35 -4.28 19.89
N GLU A 196 -9.25 -4.98 20.22
CA GLU A 196 -9.03 -6.34 19.75
C GLU A 196 -10.00 -7.30 20.44
N VAL A 197 -10.29 -7.11 21.74
CA VAL A 197 -11.32 -7.87 22.45
C VAL A 197 -12.69 -7.68 21.79
N TYR A 198 -13.11 -6.45 21.51
CA TYR A 198 -14.37 -6.18 20.83
C TYR A 198 -14.41 -6.76 19.41
N LYS A 199 -13.29 -6.71 18.69
CA LYS A 199 -13.18 -7.32 17.36
C LYS A 199 -13.33 -8.84 17.41
N TRP A 200 -12.71 -9.50 18.39
CA TRP A 200 -12.91 -10.93 18.64
C TRP A 200 -14.36 -11.25 19.01
N PHE A 201 -14.96 -10.44 19.87
CA PHE A 201 -16.37 -10.57 20.26
C PHE A 201 -17.29 -10.47 19.04
N ILE A 202 -17.15 -9.41 18.23
CA ILE A 202 -17.96 -9.21 17.02
C ILE A 202 -17.74 -10.35 16.02
N ARG A 203 -16.50 -10.83 15.83
CA ARG A 203 -16.22 -11.98 14.97
C ARG A 203 -16.93 -13.24 15.46
N LYS A 204 -16.87 -13.51 16.76
CA LYS A 204 -17.55 -14.66 17.39
C LYS A 204 -19.07 -14.57 17.22
N GLU A 205 -19.66 -13.43 17.55
CA GLU A 205 -21.10 -13.18 17.39
C GLU A 205 -21.52 -13.30 15.92
N LYS A 206 -20.77 -12.72 14.99
CA LYS A 206 -21.05 -12.85 13.55
C LYS A 206 -21.06 -14.31 13.10
N VAL A 207 -20.09 -15.12 13.53
CA VAL A 207 -20.05 -16.55 13.19
C VAL A 207 -21.23 -17.29 13.81
N LEU A 208 -21.63 -16.93 15.03
CA LEU A 208 -22.79 -17.50 15.72
C LEU A 208 -24.08 -17.20 14.95
N TYR A 209 -24.38 -15.94 14.66
CA TYR A 209 -25.57 -15.56 13.88
C TYR A 209 -25.54 -16.11 12.47
N THR A 210 -24.38 -16.15 11.82
CA THR A 210 -24.24 -16.77 10.49
C THR A 210 -24.54 -18.27 10.55
N SER A 211 -24.15 -18.95 11.63
CA SER A 211 -24.46 -20.36 11.85
C SER A 211 -25.94 -20.58 12.16
N LEU A 212 -26.55 -19.73 13.00
CA LEU A 212 -27.98 -19.77 13.29
C LEU A 212 -28.83 -19.54 12.04
N ASN A 213 -28.41 -18.63 11.15
CA ASN A 213 -29.10 -18.36 9.88
C ASN A 213 -29.11 -19.56 8.91
N LYS A 214 -28.24 -20.55 9.10
CA LYS A 214 -28.26 -21.80 8.32
C LYS A 214 -29.25 -22.83 8.87
N LEU A 215 -29.78 -22.61 10.07
CA LEU A 215 -30.77 -23.48 10.70
C LEU A 215 -32.17 -23.14 10.19
N LYS A 216 -33.04 -24.14 10.13
CA LYS A 216 -34.46 -23.92 9.83
C LYS A 216 -35.16 -23.49 11.11
N SER A 217 -35.85 -22.35 11.07
CA SER A 217 -36.70 -21.91 12.18
C SER A 217 -38.02 -22.65 12.18
N GLY A 218 -38.34 -23.32 13.29
CA GLY A 218 -39.70 -23.72 13.65
C GLY A 218 -40.35 -22.68 14.57
N GLU A 219 -41.50 -23.00 15.15
CA GLU A 219 -42.24 -22.08 16.04
C GLU A 219 -41.52 -21.84 17.38
N LYS A 220 -40.87 -22.87 17.93
CA LYS A 220 -40.19 -22.81 19.24
C LYS A 220 -38.77 -23.37 19.24
N LEU A 221 -38.34 -23.96 18.12
CA LEU A 221 -37.07 -24.68 18.00
C LEU A 221 -36.38 -24.33 16.69
N LEU A 222 -35.05 -24.24 16.74
CA LEU A 222 -34.19 -24.18 15.57
C LEU A 222 -33.70 -25.59 15.25
N VAL A 223 -33.91 -26.04 14.02
CA VAL A 223 -33.52 -27.38 13.58
C VAL A 223 -32.45 -27.26 12.50
N GLY A 224 -31.31 -27.91 12.71
CA GLY A 224 -30.22 -27.95 11.74
C GLY A 224 -29.68 -29.35 11.54
N LEU A 225 -29.04 -29.54 10.39
CA LEU A 225 -28.27 -30.74 10.07
C LEU A 225 -26.81 -30.34 10.03
N PHE A 226 -25.95 -31.16 10.63
CA PHE A 226 -24.50 -30.96 10.62
C PHE A 226 -23.79 -32.30 10.53
N TRP A 227 -22.55 -32.26 10.06
CA TRP A 227 -21.68 -33.42 9.99
C TRP A 227 -20.82 -33.51 11.24
N LEU A 228 -20.74 -34.71 11.83
CA LEU A 228 -19.90 -34.98 12.98
C LEU A 228 -19.10 -36.26 12.72
N PRO A 229 -17.76 -36.24 12.87
CA PRO A 229 -16.98 -37.46 12.86
C PRO A 229 -17.43 -38.40 13.99
N ASN A 230 -17.63 -39.68 13.69
CA ASN A 230 -18.05 -40.67 14.69
C ASN A 230 -17.14 -40.72 15.93
N SER A 231 -15.85 -40.37 15.79
CA SER A 231 -14.91 -40.33 16.92
C SER A 231 -15.13 -39.17 17.89
N LYS A 232 -15.88 -38.12 17.53
CA LYS A 232 -16.15 -36.95 18.38
C LYS A 232 -17.57 -36.94 18.95
N SER A 233 -18.36 -37.98 18.72
CA SER A 233 -19.73 -38.09 19.22
C SER A 233 -19.79 -38.10 20.75
N GLU A 234 -18.89 -38.83 21.40
CA GLU A 234 -18.82 -38.93 22.86
C GLU A 234 -18.41 -37.60 23.51
N GLU A 235 -17.42 -36.91 22.94
CA GLU A 235 -16.98 -35.58 23.42
C GLU A 235 -18.12 -34.56 23.35
N LEU A 236 -18.90 -34.59 22.27
CA LEU A 236 -20.06 -33.73 22.11
C LEU A 236 -21.14 -34.02 23.16
N ASN A 237 -21.44 -35.30 23.40
CA ASN A 237 -22.43 -35.70 24.40
C ASN A 237 -22.04 -35.25 25.81
N LYS A 238 -20.76 -35.36 26.18
CA LYS A 238 -20.24 -34.84 27.46
C LYS A 238 -20.45 -33.34 27.59
N LYS A 239 -19.98 -32.56 26.61
CA LYS A 239 -20.17 -31.09 26.60
C LYS A 239 -21.64 -30.67 26.66
N MET A 240 -22.54 -31.47 26.09
CA MET A 240 -23.98 -31.21 26.18
C MET A 240 -24.56 -31.47 27.57
N LEU A 241 -24.06 -32.48 28.29
CA LEU A 241 -24.44 -32.73 29.68
C LEU A 241 -23.95 -31.59 30.56
N ASP A 242 -22.69 -31.18 30.41
CA ASP A 242 -22.10 -30.06 31.15
C ASP A 242 -22.94 -28.78 30.98
N ILE A 243 -23.37 -28.46 29.75
CA ILE A 243 -24.22 -27.27 29.48
C ILE A 243 -25.60 -27.38 30.14
N LYS A 244 -26.17 -28.59 30.22
CA LYS A 244 -27.47 -28.82 30.86
C LYS A 244 -27.36 -28.62 32.38
N GLU A 245 -26.30 -29.14 32.99
CA GLU A 245 -26.02 -29.01 34.41
C GLU A 245 -25.73 -27.55 34.81
N ASP A 246 -24.88 -26.86 34.03
CA ASP A 246 -24.49 -25.47 34.33
C ASP A 246 -25.67 -24.47 34.27
N ARG A 247 -26.65 -24.71 33.39
CA ARG A 247 -27.69 -23.72 33.08
C ARG A 247 -29.09 -24.12 33.53
N ASN A 248 -29.33 -25.35 33.98
CA ASN A 248 -30.68 -25.88 34.27
C ASN A 248 -31.69 -25.67 33.12
N ILE A 249 -31.21 -25.70 31.88
CA ILE A 249 -32.05 -25.57 30.68
C ILE A 249 -32.28 -26.96 30.09
N SER A 250 -33.48 -27.20 29.54
CA SER A 250 -33.73 -28.35 28.66
C SER A 250 -32.84 -28.24 27.42
N GLY A 251 -31.62 -28.78 27.51
CA GLY A 251 -30.56 -28.55 26.54
C GLY A 251 -30.85 -29.12 25.15
N PRO A 252 -29.95 -28.85 24.18
CA PRO A 252 -30.12 -29.29 22.80
C PRO A 252 -30.30 -30.81 22.71
N GLN A 253 -31.17 -31.24 21.81
CA GLN A 253 -31.38 -32.65 21.47
C GLN A 253 -30.71 -32.94 20.12
N ILE A 254 -29.89 -33.99 20.08
CA ILE A 254 -29.26 -34.48 18.85
C ILE A 254 -29.81 -35.87 18.57
N TRP A 255 -30.16 -36.10 17.31
CA TRP A 255 -30.48 -37.43 16.81
C TRP A 255 -29.57 -37.76 15.64
N LYS A 256 -29.06 -38.98 15.61
CA LYS A 256 -28.35 -39.49 14.44
C LYS A 256 -29.37 -39.72 13.33
N ARG A 257 -29.24 -38.97 12.24
CA ARG A 257 -30.07 -39.18 11.05
C ARG A 257 -29.44 -40.27 10.20
N GLU A 258 -30.02 -41.46 10.26
CA GLU A 258 -29.65 -42.57 9.38
C GLU A 258 -30.43 -42.44 8.06
N ASN A 259 -29.81 -42.77 6.93
CA ASN A 259 -30.39 -42.73 5.57
C ASN A 259 -30.64 -41.32 4.97
N HIS A 260 -29.56 -40.66 4.52
CA HIS A 260 -29.64 -39.50 3.63
C HIS A 260 -28.78 -39.73 2.37
N ASN A 261 -29.21 -39.23 1.22
CA ASN A 261 -28.48 -39.35 -0.06
C ASN A 261 -27.40 -38.27 -0.26
N ILE A 262 -27.13 -37.46 0.76
CA ILE A 262 -26.12 -36.40 0.69
C ILE A 262 -24.74 -37.03 0.94
N PRO A 263 -23.75 -36.84 0.04
CA PRO A 263 -22.41 -37.36 0.27
C PRO A 263 -21.79 -36.67 1.49
N PRO A 264 -21.31 -37.43 2.48
CA PRO A 264 -20.61 -36.87 3.64
C PRO A 264 -19.27 -36.23 3.23
N PRO A 265 -18.81 -35.22 3.98
CA PRO A 265 -17.51 -34.59 3.73
C PRO A 265 -16.36 -35.52 4.14
N SER A 266 -15.23 -35.38 3.45
CA SER A 266 -13.97 -36.05 3.80
C SER A 266 -13.25 -35.31 4.91
N TYR A 267 -12.83 -36.03 5.95
CA TYR A 267 -12.08 -35.49 7.08
C TYR A 267 -10.80 -36.31 7.30
N PHE A 268 -9.65 -35.64 7.20
CA PHE A 268 -8.33 -36.23 7.41
C PHE A 268 -7.77 -35.81 8.77
N ARG A 269 -7.24 -36.77 9.53
CA ARG A 269 -6.51 -36.50 10.77
C ARG A 269 -5.06 -36.21 10.41
N LEU A 270 -4.68 -34.93 10.49
CA LEU A 270 -3.36 -34.46 10.09
C LEU A 270 -2.49 -34.16 11.31
N ASN A 271 -1.21 -34.45 11.17
CA ASN A 271 -0.16 -34.04 12.11
C ASN A 271 0.64 -32.91 11.45
N GLU A 272 1.54 -32.26 12.19
CA GLU A 272 2.38 -31.20 11.63
C GLU A 272 3.20 -31.66 10.41
N PHE A 273 3.61 -32.92 10.39
CA PHE A 273 4.33 -33.54 9.28
C PHE A 273 3.44 -33.78 8.05
N THR A 274 2.24 -34.33 8.23
CA THR A 274 1.38 -34.73 7.10
C THR A 274 0.54 -33.60 6.53
N THR A 275 0.41 -32.48 7.25
CA THR A 275 -0.43 -31.34 6.84
C THR A 275 -0.01 -30.78 5.47
N VAL A 276 1.28 -30.63 5.24
CA VAL A 276 1.80 -30.04 3.99
C VAL A 276 1.55 -30.95 2.79
N PHE A 277 1.80 -32.26 2.93
CA PHE A 277 1.53 -33.24 1.86
C PHE A 277 0.04 -33.32 1.53
N GLN A 278 -0.82 -33.16 2.54
CA GLN A 278 -2.26 -33.07 2.33
C GLN A 278 -2.66 -31.77 1.61
N GLU A 279 -2.04 -30.64 1.95
CA GLU A 279 -2.32 -29.36 1.30
C GLU A 279 -1.94 -29.37 -0.18
N ILE A 280 -0.79 -29.98 -0.52
CA ILE A 280 -0.38 -30.20 -1.92
C ILE A 280 -1.43 -31.04 -2.65
N THR A 281 -1.89 -32.13 -2.04
CA THR A 281 -2.92 -32.99 -2.64
C THR A 281 -4.25 -32.26 -2.80
N ASN A 282 -4.68 -31.54 -1.77
CA ASN A 282 -5.94 -30.78 -1.77
C ASN A 282 -5.97 -29.68 -2.83
N THR A 283 -4.80 -29.19 -3.25
CA THR A 283 -4.68 -28.20 -4.34
C THR A 283 -5.13 -28.79 -5.68
N TYR A 284 -4.89 -30.08 -5.91
CA TYR A 284 -5.40 -30.80 -7.07
C TYR A 284 -6.87 -31.18 -6.93
N GLY A 285 -7.26 -31.61 -5.73
CA GLY A 285 -8.64 -31.95 -5.42
C GLY A 285 -8.75 -32.65 -4.06
N VAL A 286 -9.87 -32.47 -3.39
CA VAL A 286 -10.17 -33.16 -2.13
C VAL A 286 -10.67 -34.57 -2.47
N PRO A 287 -10.04 -35.65 -1.95
CA PRO A 287 -10.51 -37.02 -2.18
C PRO A 287 -11.95 -37.23 -1.72
N GLY A 288 -12.67 -38.11 -2.41
CA GLY A 288 -14.03 -38.51 -2.10
C GLY A 288 -14.16 -39.18 -0.73
N TYR A 289 -15.39 -39.29 -0.24
CA TYR A 289 -15.64 -39.90 1.06
C TYR A 289 -15.26 -41.37 1.07
N LYS A 290 -14.42 -41.76 2.04
CA LYS A 290 -13.83 -43.11 2.17
C LYS A 290 -13.01 -43.55 0.95
N GLU A 291 -12.55 -42.60 0.14
CA GLU A 291 -11.55 -42.87 -0.90
C GLU A 291 -10.15 -43.02 -0.28
N VAL A 292 -9.26 -43.74 -0.97
CA VAL A 292 -7.85 -43.84 -0.58
C VAL A 292 -7.20 -42.47 -0.70
N ASN A 293 -6.54 -42.01 0.36
CA ASN A 293 -5.87 -40.72 0.35
C ASN A 293 -4.51 -40.80 -0.38
N PRO A 294 -4.33 -40.14 -1.54
CA PRO A 294 -3.09 -40.20 -2.30
C PRO A 294 -1.93 -39.50 -1.58
N SER A 295 -2.21 -38.57 -0.66
CA SER A 295 -1.18 -37.86 0.12
C SER A 295 -0.27 -38.80 0.88
N VAL A 296 -0.77 -39.97 1.31
CA VAL A 296 0.02 -40.96 2.07
C VAL A 296 1.15 -41.53 1.21
N PHE A 297 0.87 -41.80 -0.08
CA PHE A 297 1.91 -42.21 -1.02
C PHE A 297 2.85 -41.06 -1.34
N GLY A 298 2.28 -39.86 -1.49
CA GLY A 298 3.02 -38.62 -1.77
C GLY A 298 4.08 -38.27 -0.71
N ILE A 299 3.95 -38.73 0.54
CA ILE A 299 4.95 -38.49 1.59
C ILE A 299 6.35 -38.96 1.19
N VAL A 300 6.44 -40.11 0.51
CA VAL A 300 7.72 -40.73 0.11
C VAL A 300 7.98 -40.52 -1.37
N THR A 301 6.98 -40.75 -2.22
CA THR A 301 7.18 -40.75 -3.67
C THR A 301 7.51 -39.36 -4.20
N PHE A 302 6.91 -38.29 -3.65
CA PHE A 302 7.16 -36.93 -4.14
C PHE A 302 8.59 -36.47 -3.83
N PRO A 303 9.09 -36.54 -2.58
CA PRO A 303 10.49 -36.20 -2.29
C PRO A 303 11.50 -37.12 -2.99
N PHE A 304 11.17 -38.41 -3.16
CA PHE A 304 12.03 -39.35 -3.88
C PHE A 304 12.16 -38.99 -5.36
N LEU A 305 11.05 -38.73 -6.06
CA LEU A 305 11.07 -38.33 -7.47
C LEU A 305 11.80 -36.99 -7.66
N PHE A 306 11.64 -36.05 -6.72
CA PHE A 306 12.45 -34.83 -6.68
C PHE A 306 13.94 -35.17 -6.58
N GLY A 307 14.31 -36.08 -5.69
CA GLY A 307 15.70 -36.51 -5.50
C GLY A 307 16.32 -37.15 -6.75
N VAL A 308 15.54 -37.88 -7.55
CA VAL A 308 15.99 -38.43 -8.84
C VAL A 308 16.27 -37.31 -9.85
N MET A 309 15.45 -36.26 -9.88
CA MET A 309 15.63 -35.12 -10.80
C MET A 309 16.77 -34.18 -10.37
N PHE A 310 17.03 -34.05 -9.07
CA PHE A 310 17.99 -33.11 -8.49
C PHE A 310 19.27 -33.79 -7.98
N GLY A 311 19.50 -35.06 -8.32
CA GLY A 311 20.47 -35.95 -7.68
C GLY A 311 21.94 -35.50 -7.75
N ASP A 312 22.34 -34.66 -6.80
CA ASP A 312 23.71 -34.21 -6.54
C ASP A 312 23.93 -34.24 -5.02
N VAL A 313 25.04 -34.84 -4.59
CA VAL A 313 25.40 -34.96 -3.18
C VAL A 313 25.57 -33.59 -2.54
N GLY A 314 26.26 -32.67 -3.20
CA GLY A 314 26.58 -31.35 -2.66
C GLY A 314 25.35 -30.46 -2.56
N HIS A 315 24.62 -30.28 -3.66
CA HIS A 315 23.41 -29.46 -3.67
C HIS A 315 22.30 -30.07 -2.81
N GLY A 316 22.12 -31.40 -2.85
CA GLY A 316 21.18 -32.12 -1.98
C GLY A 316 21.51 -31.95 -0.50
N PHE A 317 22.79 -32.00 -0.13
CA PHE A 317 23.23 -31.84 1.25
C PHE A 317 23.02 -30.40 1.76
N LEU A 318 23.27 -29.39 0.93
CA LEU A 318 22.94 -28.00 1.28
C LEU A 318 21.43 -27.81 1.50
N LEU A 319 20.60 -28.41 0.65
CA LEU A 319 19.14 -28.38 0.79
C LEU A 319 18.69 -29.12 2.06
N PHE A 320 19.33 -30.25 2.40
CA PHE A 320 19.09 -30.99 3.63
C PHE A 320 19.45 -30.16 4.87
N LEU A 321 20.62 -29.52 4.89
CA LEU A 321 21.04 -28.63 5.97
C LEU A 321 20.08 -27.44 6.13
N PHE A 322 19.63 -26.85 5.03
CA PHE A 322 18.64 -25.78 5.06
C PHE A 322 17.29 -26.26 5.62
N GLY A 323 16.82 -27.43 5.20
CA GLY A 323 15.62 -28.07 5.76
C GLY A 323 15.76 -28.35 7.27
N ALA A 324 16.92 -28.85 7.70
CA ALA A 324 17.22 -29.09 9.12
C ALA A 324 17.25 -27.79 9.92
N PHE A 325 17.86 -26.74 9.39
CA PHE A 325 17.87 -25.40 9.99
C PHE A 325 16.45 -24.85 10.19
N LEU A 326 15.58 -25.00 9.19
CA LEU A 326 14.16 -24.60 9.31
C LEU A 326 13.40 -25.42 10.35
N CYS A 327 13.72 -26.70 10.53
CA CYS A 327 13.14 -27.54 11.58
C CYS A 327 13.58 -27.10 12.98
N LEU A 328 14.85 -26.71 13.15
CA LEU A 328 15.38 -26.26 14.44
C LEU A 328 14.90 -24.86 14.83
N THR A 329 14.74 -23.96 13.86
CA THR A 329 14.31 -22.56 14.09
C THR A 329 12.80 -22.34 13.94
N ALA A 330 12.02 -23.42 13.80
CA ALA A 330 10.60 -23.36 13.47
C ALA A 330 9.77 -22.49 14.43
N GLU A 331 10.02 -22.57 15.73
CA GLU A 331 9.27 -21.82 16.74
C GLU A 331 9.51 -20.30 16.63
N GLN A 332 10.75 -19.89 16.40
CA GLN A 332 11.14 -18.48 16.26
C GLN A 332 10.66 -17.89 14.92
N LEU A 333 10.70 -18.69 13.85
CA LEU A 333 10.32 -18.24 12.51
C LEU A 333 8.80 -18.14 12.30
N ARG A 334 7.99 -18.85 13.10
CA ARG A 334 6.53 -18.85 12.99
C ARG A 334 5.91 -17.47 13.18
N GLU A 335 6.53 -16.61 13.97
CA GLU A 335 6.06 -15.25 14.27
C GLU A 335 6.52 -14.20 13.25
N THR A 336 7.42 -14.58 12.34
CA THR A 336 7.98 -13.68 11.32
C THR A 336 7.18 -13.79 10.02
N SER A 337 7.38 -12.85 9.08
CA SER A 337 6.82 -12.90 7.72
C SER A 337 7.15 -14.17 6.93
N LEU A 338 8.19 -14.92 7.35
CA LEU A 338 8.58 -16.21 6.79
C LEU A 338 7.85 -17.41 7.41
N GLY A 339 6.87 -17.20 8.29
CA GLY A 339 6.13 -18.30 8.94
C GLY A 339 5.43 -19.25 7.98
N GLY A 340 5.14 -18.82 6.75
CA GLY A 340 4.64 -19.71 5.69
C GLY A 340 5.66 -20.77 5.26
N LEU A 341 6.95 -20.44 5.22
CA LEU A 341 8.01 -21.39 4.87
C LEU A 341 8.21 -22.46 5.95
N THR A 342 7.92 -22.12 7.21
CA THR A 342 7.96 -23.06 8.33
C THR A 342 6.98 -24.22 8.16
N GLN A 343 5.88 -24.03 7.42
CA GLN A 343 4.95 -25.12 7.13
C GLN A 343 5.64 -26.17 6.26
N ALA A 344 6.35 -25.77 5.20
CA ALA A 344 7.00 -26.68 4.24
C ALA A 344 8.31 -27.35 4.72
N ARG A 345 8.76 -27.09 5.95
CA ARG A 345 10.07 -27.54 6.47
C ARG A 345 10.35 -29.04 6.30
N TYR A 346 9.35 -29.89 6.56
CA TYR A 346 9.52 -31.34 6.46
C TYR A 346 9.66 -31.82 5.02
N ILE A 347 9.03 -31.15 4.06
CA ILE A 347 9.16 -31.49 2.64
C ILE A 347 10.57 -31.14 2.16
N VAL A 348 11.07 -29.95 2.49
CA VAL A 348 12.44 -29.52 2.14
C VAL A 348 13.49 -30.46 2.73
N LEU A 349 13.32 -30.86 3.99
CA LEU A 349 14.20 -31.83 4.65
C LEU A 349 14.24 -33.17 3.91
N LEU A 350 13.08 -33.74 3.57
CA LEU A 350 12.98 -35.01 2.86
C LEU A 350 13.52 -34.90 1.42
N MET A 351 13.25 -33.81 0.73
CA MET A 351 13.78 -33.55 -0.62
C MET A 351 15.30 -33.49 -0.62
N GLY A 352 15.90 -32.78 0.34
CA GLY A 352 17.36 -32.75 0.51
C GLY A 352 17.93 -34.14 0.82
N PHE A 353 17.30 -34.89 1.73
CA PHE A 353 17.74 -36.25 2.08
C PHE A 353 17.74 -37.20 0.87
N PHE A 354 16.64 -37.25 0.10
CA PHE A 354 16.57 -38.10 -1.09
C PHE A 354 17.44 -37.60 -2.24
N ALA A 355 17.67 -36.29 -2.37
CA ALA A 355 18.62 -35.75 -3.35
C ALA A 355 20.06 -36.16 -3.04
N THR A 356 20.49 -36.06 -1.77
CA THR A 356 21.81 -36.55 -1.36
C THR A 356 21.95 -38.06 -1.57
N PHE A 357 20.91 -38.84 -1.24
CA PHE A 357 20.92 -40.29 -1.46
C PHE A 357 21.06 -40.65 -2.94
N ASN A 358 20.27 -40.04 -3.83
CA ASN A 358 20.36 -40.30 -5.27
C ASN A 358 21.66 -39.76 -5.88
N GLY A 359 22.18 -38.62 -5.40
CA GLY A 359 23.49 -38.11 -5.80
C GLY A 359 24.63 -39.07 -5.45
N LEU A 360 24.55 -39.74 -4.30
CA LEU A 360 25.52 -40.79 -3.93
C LEU A 360 25.41 -42.00 -4.86
N CYS A 361 24.19 -42.40 -5.25
CA CYS A 361 23.99 -43.45 -6.24
C CYS A 361 24.52 -43.08 -7.63
N TYR A 362 24.44 -41.80 -8.01
CA TYR A 362 25.00 -41.29 -9.27
C TYR A 362 26.50 -41.05 -9.22
N ASN A 363 27.10 -41.12 -8.03
CA ASN A 363 28.50 -40.80 -7.79
C ASN A 363 28.86 -39.37 -8.26
N ASP A 364 27.98 -38.40 -8.03
CA ASP A 364 28.18 -37.01 -8.44
C ASP A 364 28.17 -36.06 -7.23
N PHE A 365 29.31 -35.42 -6.98
CA PHE A 365 29.49 -34.38 -5.98
C PHE A 365 29.87 -33.07 -6.70
N MET A 366 28.93 -32.14 -6.84
CA MET A 366 29.18 -30.84 -7.50
C MET A 366 29.81 -30.98 -8.90
N SER A 367 29.34 -31.94 -9.70
CA SER A 367 29.88 -32.29 -11.03
C SER A 367 31.29 -32.92 -11.00
N ILE A 368 31.69 -33.49 -9.86
CA ILE A 368 32.96 -34.20 -9.66
C ILE A 368 32.65 -35.63 -9.17
N PRO A 369 33.24 -36.68 -9.77
CA PRO A 369 33.04 -38.04 -9.31
C PRO A 369 33.73 -38.30 -7.96
N ILE A 370 33.11 -39.11 -7.09
CA ILE A 370 33.73 -39.54 -5.84
C ILE A 370 34.54 -40.82 -6.11
N GLU A 371 35.84 -40.78 -5.83
CA GLU A 371 36.74 -41.92 -5.98
C GLU A 371 36.67 -42.83 -4.73
N VAL A 372 35.71 -43.75 -4.68
CA VAL A 372 35.55 -44.73 -3.57
C VAL A 372 36.29 -46.06 -3.85
N GLY A 373 36.94 -46.15 -5.02
CA GLY A 373 37.62 -47.33 -5.53
C GLY A 373 37.09 -47.73 -6.89
N THR A 374 37.96 -48.09 -7.83
CA THR A 374 37.59 -48.42 -9.21
C THR A 374 37.46 -49.93 -9.37
N CYS A 375 36.36 -50.40 -9.97
CA CYS A 375 36.21 -51.80 -10.40
C CYS A 375 36.83 -52.08 -11.79
N TYR A 376 37.47 -51.07 -12.39
CA TYR A 376 38.06 -51.14 -13.71
C TYR A 376 39.58 -51.24 -13.60
N ASP A 377 40.16 -52.28 -14.20
CA ASP A 377 41.60 -52.44 -14.35
C ASP A 377 42.06 -51.79 -15.67
N ILE A 378 42.93 -50.77 -15.58
CA ILE A 378 43.41 -49.98 -16.73
C ILE A 378 44.65 -50.63 -17.37
N SER A 379 44.92 -51.92 -17.14
CA SER A 379 46.18 -52.58 -17.53
C SER A 379 46.31 -52.96 -19.01
N GLU A 380 45.33 -52.66 -19.87
CA GLU A 380 45.46 -52.86 -21.33
C GLU A 380 45.51 -51.51 -22.07
N SER A 381 46.72 -50.96 -22.22
CA SER A 381 46.98 -49.93 -23.23
C SER A 381 46.81 -50.53 -24.63
N PRO A 382 46.06 -49.91 -25.57
CA PRO A 382 45.96 -50.42 -26.92
C PRO A 382 47.33 -50.36 -27.58
N THR A 383 47.79 -51.52 -28.04
CA THR A 383 48.97 -51.69 -28.90
C THR A 383 49.01 -50.63 -29.98
N LYS A 384 50.16 -49.96 -30.09
CA LYS A 384 50.55 -49.13 -31.23
C LYS A 384 50.09 -49.79 -32.53
N ILE A 385 49.21 -49.11 -33.26
CA ILE A 385 48.98 -49.42 -34.67
C ILE A 385 50.29 -49.06 -35.37
N GLU A 386 51.13 -50.07 -35.62
CA GLU A 386 52.26 -49.93 -36.52
C GLU A 386 51.70 -49.54 -37.90
N THR A 387 51.97 -48.30 -38.29
CA THR A 387 51.86 -47.83 -39.67
C THR A 387 52.78 -48.68 -40.54
N SER A 388 52.21 -49.61 -41.29
CA SER A 388 52.88 -50.23 -42.43
C SER A 388 52.81 -49.27 -43.63
N LEU A 389 53.91 -48.55 -43.86
CA LEU A 389 54.34 -48.06 -45.17
C LEU A 389 55.87 -48.10 -45.23
#